data_AF-A0A7C7R7N7-F1
#
_entry.id   AF-A0A7C7R7N7-F1
#
_cell.length_a   1.000
_cell.length_b   1.000
_cell.length_c   1.000
_cell.angle_alpha   90.00
_cell.angle_beta   90.00
_cell.angle_gamma   90.00
#
_symmetry.space_group_name_H-M   'P 1'
#
loop_
_entity.id
_entity.type
_entity.pdbx_description
1 polymer ?
#
loop_
_entity_poly.entity_id
_entity_poly.type
_entity_poly.pdbx_seq_one_letter_code
_entity_poly.pdbx_strand_id
1 'polypeptide(L)'
;MDLADIMAQSNRLHGCPRCAAAKARLRLLLGFLEGVCHMSPPAIRKYVRDVIGVRIRRGTPRKLVPKVSDALEEPCEALLSLMALEERLQLDETGHKENGRRPWTWCFRAYLYSVYKISPSRGSEVLIEVLGEEFSGGRGL
;
A
#
# COMPACT_ATOMS: atom_id res chain seq x y z
N MET A 1 -13.30 -26.96 10.92
CA MET A 1 -14.21 -25.83 10.66
C MET A 1 -13.60 -25.04 9.52
N ASP A 2 -14.08 -25.26 8.30
CA ASP A 2 -13.54 -24.66 7.07
C ASP A 2 -13.96 -23.18 7.01
N LEU A 3 -13.17 -22.31 6.38
CA LEU A 3 -13.63 -20.96 6.08
C LEU A 3 -14.76 -20.97 5.04
N ALA A 4 -14.93 -22.08 4.31
CA ALA A 4 -16.17 -22.36 3.59
C ALA A 4 -17.37 -22.44 4.56
N ASP A 5 -17.23 -22.98 5.78
CA ASP A 5 -18.32 -23.02 6.77
C ASP A 5 -18.56 -21.65 7.41
N ILE A 6 -17.50 -20.89 7.72
CA ILE A 6 -17.60 -19.54 8.28
C ILE A 6 -18.14 -18.54 7.22
N MET A 7 -17.78 -18.72 5.95
CA MET A 7 -18.28 -17.89 4.83
C MET A 7 -19.63 -18.37 4.30
N ALA A 8 -19.96 -19.67 4.38
CA ALA A 8 -21.30 -20.18 4.06
C ALA A 8 -22.31 -19.81 5.15
N GLN A 9 -21.90 -19.75 6.42
CA GLN A 9 -22.69 -19.12 7.48
C GLN A 9 -22.74 -17.59 7.34
N SER A 10 -21.76 -16.97 6.67
CA SER A 10 -21.79 -15.53 6.34
C SER A 10 -22.91 -15.14 5.36
N ASN A 11 -23.46 -16.08 4.57
CA ASN A 11 -24.61 -15.77 3.71
C ASN A 11 -25.92 -15.63 4.50
N ARG A 12 -25.93 -16.02 5.79
CA ARG A 12 -27.06 -15.84 6.72
C ARG A 12 -26.93 -14.59 7.61
N LEU A 13 -25.81 -13.86 7.54
CA LEU A 13 -25.46 -12.76 8.45
C LEU A 13 -24.86 -11.56 7.69
N HIS A 14 -25.63 -10.98 6.79
CA HIS A 14 -25.31 -9.65 6.27
C HIS A 14 -25.48 -8.63 7.41
N GLY A 15 -24.38 -8.09 7.95
CA GLY A 15 -24.41 -7.01 8.95
C GLY A 15 -23.66 -7.23 10.28
N CYS A 16 -23.05 -8.40 10.53
CA CYS A 16 -22.34 -8.62 11.81
C CYS A 16 -21.02 -7.81 11.90
N PRO A 17 -20.83 -6.91 12.89
CA PRO A 17 -19.63 -6.07 13.03
C PRO A 17 -18.35 -6.89 13.25
N ARG A 18 -18.43 -7.99 14.00
CA ARG A 18 -17.28 -8.87 14.28
C ARG A 18 -16.76 -9.52 13.01
N CYS A 19 -17.65 -9.92 12.10
CA CYS A 19 -17.28 -10.51 10.81
C CYS A 19 -16.66 -9.46 9.87
N ALA A 20 -17.13 -8.21 9.92
CA ALA A 20 -16.54 -7.11 9.15
C ALA A 20 -15.10 -6.81 9.61
N ALA A 21 -14.88 -6.70 10.92
CA ALA A 21 -13.56 -6.47 11.50
C ALA A 21 -12.58 -7.62 11.22
N ALA A 22 -13.02 -8.88 11.33
CA ALA A 22 -12.19 -10.04 11.00
C ALA A 22 -11.77 -10.04 9.52
N LYS A 23 -12.70 -9.68 8.61
CA LYS A 23 -12.39 -9.50 7.18
C LYS A 23 -11.34 -8.39 6.99
N ALA A 24 -11.53 -7.22 7.60
CA ALA A 24 -10.57 -6.12 7.48
C ALA A 24 -9.17 -6.48 7.99
N ARG A 25 -9.06 -7.17 9.13
CA ARG A 25 -7.78 -7.65 9.67
C ARG A 25 -7.08 -8.64 8.75
N LEU A 26 -7.82 -9.59 8.20
CA LEU A 26 -7.27 -10.53 7.21
C LEU A 26 -6.80 -9.76 5.96
N ARG A 27 -7.53 -8.74 5.52
CA ARG A 27 -7.12 -7.92 4.37
C ARG A 27 -5.80 -7.20 4.61
N LEU A 28 -5.67 -6.54 5.76
CA LEU A 28 -4.45 -5.84 6.16
C LEU A 28 -3.26 -6.79 6.28
N LEU A 29 -3.44 -7.95 6.92
CA LEU A 29 -2.38 -8.96 7.05
C LEU A 29 -1.87 -9.41 5.67
N LEU A 30 -2.78 -9.72 4.75
CA LEU A 30 -2.37 -10.18 3.41
C LEU A 30 -1.69 -9.05 2.62
N GLY A 31 -2.16 -7.81 2.75
CA GLY A 31 -1.50 -6.63 2.17
C GLY A 31 -0.09 -6.45 2.72
N PHE A 32 0.10 -6.63 4.02
CA PHE A 32 1.42 -6.58 4.67
C PHE A 32 2.36 -7.69 4.17
N LEU A 33 1.87 -8.94 4.10
CA LEU A 33 2.67 -10.06 3.62
C LEU A 33 3.11 -9.88 2.16
N GLU A 34 2.24 -9.32 1.32
CA GLU A 34 2.56 -9.04 -0.08
C GLU A 34 3.51 -7.85 -0.23
N GLY A 35 3.17 -6.70 0.38
CA GLY A 35 3.89 -5.45 0.20
C GLY A 35 5.21 -5.40 0.99
N VAL A 36 5.17 -5.69 2.28
CA VAL A 36 6.32 -5.53 3.19
C VAL A 36 7.17 -6.79 3.27
N CYS A 37 6.54 -7.97 3.35
CA CYS A 37 7.29 -9.23 3.39
C CYS A 37 7.65 -9.78 2.00
N HIS A 38 7.29 -9.08 0.92
CA HIS A 38 7.56 -9.46 -0.47
C HIS A 38 7.14 -10.89 -0.81
N MET A 39 6.09 -11.40 -0.18
CA MET A 39 5.63 -12.77 -0.40
C MET A 39 4.88 -12.87 -1.73
N SER A 40 5.26 -13.85 -2.54
CA SER A 40 4.55 -14.15 -3.78
C SER A 40 3.10 -14.61 -3.52
N PRO A 41 2.14 -14.39 -4.44
CA PRO A 41 0.76 -14.85 -4.25
C PRO A 41 0.62 -16.35 -3.93
N PRO A 42 1.41 -17.28 -4.51
CA PRO A 42 1.43 -18.67 -4.06
C PRO A 42 1.88 -18.85 -2.61
N ALA A 43 2.92 -18.13 -2.17
CA ALA A 43 3.43 -18.18 -0.80
C ALA A 43 2.40 -17.66 0.20
N ILE A 44 1.71 -16.56 -0.12
CA ILE A 44 0.61 -16.03 0.69
C ILE A 44 -0.50 -17.07 0.84
N ARG A 45 -0.92 -17.72 -0.26
CA ARG A 45 -1.94 -18.78 -0.17
C ARG A 45 -1.48 -19.96 0.68
N LYS A 46 -0.21 -20.35 0.58
CA LYS A 46 0.39 -21.40 1.41
C LYS A 46 0.35 -21.00 2.88
N TYR A 47 0.76 -19.78 3.22
CA TYR A 47 0.71 -19.25 4.59
C TYR A 47 -0.72 -19.25 5.16
N VAL A 48 -1.68 -18.73 4.39
CA VAL A 48 -3.09 -18.68 4.81
C VAL A 48 -3.68 -20.07 5.03
N ARG A 49 -3.29 -21.05 4.21
CA ARG A 49 -3.71 -22.45 4.37
C ARG A 49 -3.04 -23.14 5.54
N ASP A 50 -1.71 -23.05 5.64
CA ASP A 50 -0.89 -23.84 6.56
C ASP A 50 -0.87 -23.26 7.97
N VAL A 51 -0.94 -21.93 8.11
CA VAL A 51 -0.85 -21.23 9.42
C VAL A 51 -2.21 -20.77 9.90
N ILE A 52 -3.00 -20.12 9.04
CA ILE A 52 -4.33 -19.61 9.43
C ILE A 52 -5.40 -20.72 9.35
N GLY A 53 -5.16 -21.79 8.57
CA GLY A 53 -6.10 -22.90 8.39
C GLY A 53 -7.19 -22.63 7.34
N VAL A 54 -6.94 -21.69 6.42
CA VAL A 54 -7.96 -21.12 5.55
C VAL A 54 -7.62 -21.33 4.08
N ARG A 55 -8.60 -21.71 3.26
CA ARG A 55 -8.41 -21.80 1.81
C ARG A 55 -8.95 -20.56 1.11
N ILE A 56 -8.08 -19.85 0.42
CA ILE A 56 -8.44 -18.71 -0.44
C ILE A 56 -8.23 -19.06 -1.93
N ARG A 57 -9.06 -18.47 -2.80
CA ARG A 57 -8.98 -18.70 -4.26
C ARG A 57 -7.68 -18.11 -4.82
N ARG A 58 -7.22 -18.65 -5.96
CA ARG A 58 -5.97 -18.21 -6.61
C ARG A 58 -5.89 -16.70 -6.87
N GLY A 59 -7.02 -16.10 -7.29
CA GLY A 59 -7.11 -14.66 -7.58
C GLY A 59 -7.39 -13.77 -6.38
N THR A 60 -7.60 -14.31 -5.18
CA THR A 60 -7.94 -13.51 -3.98
C THR A 60 -6.83 -12.52 -3.60
N PRO A 61 -5.53 -12.89 -3.55
CA PRO A 61 -4.47 -11.93 -3.24
C PRO A 61 -4.43 -10.75 -4.22
N ARG A 62 -4.50 -11.03 -5.53
CA ARG A 62 -4.51 -9.99 -6.57
C ARG A 62 -5.68 -9.02 -6.48
N LYS A 63 -6.86 -9.50 -6.08
CA LYS A 63 -8.06 -8.66 -5.89
C LYS A 63 -8.03 -7.85 -4.60
N LEU A 64 -7.09 -8.16 -3.73
CA LEU A 64 -7.03 -7.58 -2.39
C LEU A 64 -6.12 -6.37 -2.34
N VAL A 65 -4.98 -6.41 -3.04
CA VAL A 65 -4.03 -5.29 -3.10
C VAL A 65 -4.72 -3.97 -3.44
N PRO A 66 -5.58 -3.88 -4.48
CA PRO A 66 -6.29 -2.63 -4.76
C PRO A 66 -7.12 -2.14 -3.58
N LYS A 67 -7.84 -3.04 -2.89
CA LYS A 67 -8.68 -2.65 -1.74
C LYS A 67 -7.89 -2.13 -0.54
N VAL A 68 -6.68 -2.65 -0.35
CA VAL A 68 -5.78 -2.14 0.69
C VAL A 68 -5.21 -0.80 0.25
N SER A 69 -4.85 -0.66 -1.03
CA SER A 69 -4.42 0.61 -1.62
C SER A 69 -5.49 1.69 -1.47
N ASP A 70 -6.74 1.42 -1.84
CA ASP A 70 -7.87 2.34 -1.72
C ASP A 70 -8.07 2.79 -0.26
N ALA A 71 -7.92 1.86 0.70
CA ALA A 71 -8.04 2.17 2.13
C ALA A 71 -6.85 2.95 2.69
N LEU A 72 -5.72 2.99 1.96
CA LEU A 72 -4.52 3.74 2.32
C LEU A 72 -4.44 5.08 1.60
N GLU A 73 -5.36 5.40 0.69
CA GLU A 73 -5.34 6.63 -0.10
C GLU A 73 -5.40 7.88 0.80
N GLU A 74 -6.42 7.98 1.65
CA GLU A 74 -6.59 9.09 2.61
C GLU A 74 -5.36 9.31 3.53
N PRO A 75 -4.81 8.29 4.22
CA PRO A 75 -3.61 8.51 5.03
C PRO A 75 -2.38 8.85 4.18
N CYS A 76 -2.28 8.38 2.93
CA CYS A 76 -1.19 8.80 2.03
C CYS A 76 -1.33 10.27 1.63
N GLU A 77 -2.54 10.74 1.31
CA GLU A 77 -2.84 12.15 1.00
C GLU A 77 -2.57 13.07 2.21
N ALA A 78 -2.90 12.61 3.42
CA ALA A 78 -2.59 13.33 4.65
C ALA A 78 -1.07 13.51 4.83
N LEU A 79 -0.27 12.46 4.61
CA LEU A 79 1.20 12.54 4.69
C LEU A 79 1.79 13.43 3.59
N LEU A 80 1.23 13.41 2.38
CA LEU A 80 1.59 14.33 1.31
C LEU A 80 1.34 15.78 1.71
N SER A 81 0.18 16.07 2.31
CA SER A 81 -0.18 17.42 2.75
C SER A 81 0.74 17.93 3.86
N LEU A 82 1.15 17.06 4.79
CA LEU A 82 2.11 17.41 5.84
C LEU A 82 3.51 17.68 5.31
N MET A 83 3.90 17.03 4.22
CA MET A 83 5.25 17.14 3.65
C MET A 83 5.60 18.56 3.21
N ALA A 84 4.63 19.31 2.69
CA ALA A 84 4.83 20.70 2.30
C ALA A 84 5.17 21.62 3.49
N LEU A 85 4.86 21.19 4.72
CA LEU A 85 5.12 21.92 5.96
C LEU A 85 6.45 21.51 6.64
N GLU A 86 7.10 20.45 6.16
CA GLU A 86 8.34 19.96 6.76
C GLU A 86 9.50 20.92 6.51
N GLU A 87 10.23 21.27 7.57
CA GLU A 87 11.38 22.18 7.48
C GLU A 87 12.53 21.58 6.65
N ARG A 88 12.65 20.25 6.65
CA ARG A 88 13.70 19.51 5.94
C ARG A 88 13.15 18.26 5.28
N LEU A 89 13.48 18.10 4.01
CA LEU A 89 13.11 16.93 3.23
C LEU A 89 14.33 16.38 2.49
N GLN A 90 14.56 15.08 2.63
CA GLN A 90 15.54 14.34 1.83
C GLN A 90 14.84 13.79 0.59
N LEU A 91 15.43 14.04 -0.57
CA LEU A 91 14.90 13.62 -1.87
C LEU A 91 15.83 12.57 -2.48
N ASP A 92 15.25 11.50 -2.99
CA ASP A 92 15.96 10.48 -3.77
C ASP A 92 15.10 10.07 -4.96
N GLU A 93 15.74 9.80 -6.10
CA GLU A 93 15.06 9.29 -7.29
C GLU A 93 15.78 8.09 -7.90
N THR A 94 15.03 7.00 -8.10
CA THR A 94 15.56 5.76 -8.68
C THR A 94 14.76 5.38 -9.93
N GLY A 95 15.44 5.36 -11.07
CA GLY A 95 14.88 4.85 -12.32
C GLY A 95 14.81 3.33 -12.34
N HIS A 96 13.70 2.77 -12.80
CA HIS A 96 13.52 1.31 -12.90
C HIS A 96 12.82 0.92 -14.20
N LYS A 97 13.05 -0.31 -14.67
CA LYS A 97 12.34 -0.86 -15.84
C LYS A 97 11.06 -1.53 -15.37
N GLU A 98 9.94 -1.13 -15.93
CA GLU A 98 8.64 -1.73 -15.64
C GLU A 98 7.82 -1.85 -16.93
N ASN A 99 7.42 -3.06 -17.32
CA ASN A 99 6.55 -3.33 -18.47
C ASN A 99 6.96 -2.60 -19.77
N GLY A 100 8.26 -2.56 -20.07
CA GLY A 100 8.81 -1.88 -21.25
C GLY A 100 8.94 -0.35 -21.13
N ARG A 101 8.49 0.23 -20.01
CA ARG A 101 8.67 1.64 -19.65
C ARG A 101 9.86 1.79 -18.69
N ARG A 102 10.30 3.04 -18.50
CA ARG A 102 11.35 3.42 -17.55
C ARG A 102 10.90 4.56 -16.63
N PRO A 103 9.90 4.32 -15.77
CA PRO A 103 9.50 5.32 -14.79
C PRO A 103 10.60 5.55 -13.74
N TRP A 104 10.46 6.67 -13.04
CA TRP A 104 11.24 7.08 -11.89
C TRP A 104 10.40 6.93 -10.63
N THR A 105 10.95 6.28 -9.61
CA THR A 105 10.38 6.30 -8.27
C THR A 105 11.08 7.39 -7.49
N TRP A 106 10.32 8.42 -7.12
CA TRP A 106 10.74 9.46 -6.20
C TRP A 106 10.44 9.03 -4.76
N CYS A 107 11.39 9.26 -3.88
CA CYS A 107 11.28 9.07 -2.44
C CYS A 107 11.45 10.44 -1.76
N PHE A 108 10.41 10.86 -1.05
CA PHE A 108 10.39 12.06 -0.23
C PHE A 108 10.44 11.63 1.22
N ARG A 109 11.54 11.92 1.90
CA ARG A 109 11.79 11.44 3.26
C ARG A 109 11.82 12.59 4.26
N ALA A 110 10.81 12.60 5.11
CA ALA A 110 10.74 13.41 6.32
C ALA A 110 11.34 12.63 7.51
N TYR A 111 11.39 13.26 8.69
CA TYR A 111 11.95 12.61 9.89
C TYR A 111 11.13 11.37 10.32
N LEU A 112 9.80 11.44 10.25
CA LEU A 112 8.90 10.39 10.77
C LEU A 112 8.29 9.48 9.68
N TYR A 113 8.40 9.86 8.41
CA TYR A 113 7.74 9.14 7.33
C TYR A 113 8.46 9.31 6.00
N SER A 114 8.11 8.45 5.05
CA SER A 114 8.58 8.54 3.67
C SER A 114 7.40 8.33 2.74
N VAL A 115 7.34 9.15 1.69
CA VAL A 115 6.31 9.06 0.66
C VAL A 115 6.99 8.77 -0.68
N TYR A 116 6.38 7.88 -1.45
CA TYR A 116 6.88 7.48 -2.75
C TYR A 116 5.93 7.95 -3.85
N LYS A 117 6.48 8.48 -4.95
CA LYS A 117 5.73 8.83 -6.16
C LYS A 117 6.39 8.21 -7.37
N ILE A 118 5.61 7.51 -8.19
CA ILE A 118 6.06 7.01 -9.48
C ILE A 118 5.73 8.07 -10.53
N SER A 119 6.75 8.53 -11.27
CA SER A 119 6.62 9.55 -12.32
C SER A 119 7.34 9.10 -13.60
N PRO A 120 6.85 9.46 -14.80
CA PRO A 120 7.62 9.26 -16.03
C PRO A 120 8.86 10.17 -16.11
N SER A 121 8.94 11.23 -15.28
CA SER A 121 10.01 12.21 -15.31
C SER A 121 10.89 12.21 -14.05
N ARG A 122 12.13 12.66 -14.24
CA ARG A 122 13.10 12.99 -13.18
C ARG A 122 13.30 14.50 -12.99
N GLY A 123 12.51 15.32 -13.69
CA GLY A 123 12.68 16.76 -13.67
C GLY A 123 12.03 17.44 -12.46
N SER A 124 12.41 18.70 -12.25
CA SER A 124 11.93 19.54 -11.15
C SER A 124 10.42 19.79 -11.18
N GLU A 125 9.76 19.58 -12.30
CA GLU A 125 8.30 19.62 -12.42
C GLU A 125 7.59 18.66 -11.45
N VAL A 126 8.22 17.51 -11.16
CA VAL A 126 7.67 16.55 -10.18
C VAL A 126 7.72 17.13 -8.77
N LEU A 127 8.75 17.91 -8.46
CA LEU A 127 8.88 18.58 -7.16
C LEU A 127 7.82 19.67 -6.99
N ILE A 128 7.57 20.47 -8.04
CA ILE A 128 6.53 21.51 -8.03
C ILE A 128 5.16 20.87 -7.86
N GLU A 129 4.89 19.76 -8.55
CA GLU A 129 3.62 19.03 -8.42
C GLU A 129 3.39 18.49 -7.00
N VAL A 130 4.44 18.00 -6.33
CA VAL A 130 4.34 17.34 -5.02
C VAL A 130 4.41 18.31 -3.85
N LEU A 131 5.28 19.32 -3.92
CA LEU A 131 5.56 20.24 -2.82
C LEU A 131 4.86 21.60 -2.98
N GLY A 132 4.32 21.89 -4.16
CA GLY A 132 3.81 23.21 -4.54
C GLY A 132 4.92 24.17 -4.97
N GLU A 133 4.53 25.31 -5.55
CA GLU A 133 5.46 26.33 -6.06
C GLU A 133 6.24 27.05 -4.94
N GLU A 134 5.71 27.09 -3.72
CA GLU A 134 6.26 27.84 -2.57
C GLU A 134 6.80 26.95 -1.43
N PHE A 135 7.44 25.83 -1.77
CA PHE A 135 8.12 25.04 -0.74
C PHE A 135 9.30 25.82 -0.13
N SER A 136 9.15 26.19 1.15
CA SER A 136 10.11 27.02 1.90
C SER A 136 11.04 26.22 2.83
N GLY A 137 10.90 24.89 2.85
CA GLY A 137 11.79 23.98 3.57
C GLY A 137 13.16 23.81 2.90
N GLY A 138 14.19 23.55 3.71
CA GLY A 138 15.54 23.28 3.23
C GLY A 138 15.65 21.88 2.59
N ARG A 139 16.22 21.81 1.39
CA ARG A 139 16.65 20.53 0.78
C ARG A 139 17.90 20.04 1.51
N GLY A 140 17.73 19.03 2.37
CA GLY A 140 18.87 18.37 3.00
C GLY A 140 19.43 17.32 2.05
N LEU A 141 20.66 17.52 1.58
CA LEU A 141 21.47 16.50 0.89
C LEU A 141 21.86 15.37 1.86
#